data_AF-A0A7T8H2V7-F1
#
_entry.id   AF-A0A7T8H2V7-F1
#
_cell.length_a   1.000
_cell.length_b   1.000
_cell.length_c   1.000
_cell.angle_alpha   90.00
_cell.angle_beta   90.00
_cell.angle_gamma   90.00
#
_symmetry.space_group_name_H-M   'P 1'
#
loop_
_entity.id
_entity.type
_entity.pdbx_description
1 polymer ?
#
loop_
_entity_poly.entity_id
_entity_poly.type
_entity_poly.pdbx_seq_one_letter_code
_entity_poly.pdbx_strand_id
1 'polypeptide(L)' 'MVLGVVASDGKKMSPLFFKAREKICKETYNKVLRYTVLPWLKANYPEENYVWTQDGLHHTLDLY' A
#
# COMPACT_ATOMS: atom_id res chain seq x y z
N MET A 1 -4.81 13.23 2.16
CA MET A 1 -4.70 11.86 2.71
C MET A 1 -3.31 11.36 2.37
N VAL A 2 -2.70 10.55 3.22
CA VAL A 2 -1.32 10.06 3.01
C VAL A 2 -1.29 8.55 3.22
N LEU A 3 -0.56 7.83 2.37
CA LEU A 3 -0.22 6.42 2.59
C LEU A 3 1.25 6.31 2.94
N GLY A 4 1.54 5.80 4.13
CA GLY A 4 2.88 5.41 4.55
C GLY A 4 2.96 3.90 4.68
N VAL A 5 4.08 3.33 4.22
CA VAL A 5 4.35 1.89 4.36
C VAL A 5 5.64 1.74 5.16
N VAL A 6 5.58 0.92 6.20
CA VAL A 6 6.72 0.59 7.04
C VAL A 6 6.80 -0.92 7.11
N ALA A 7 7.97 -1.47 6.83
CA ALA A 7 8.25 -2.88 6.99
C ALA A 7 8.79 -3.17 8.39
N SER A 8 8.73 -4.44 8.82
CA SER A 8 9.14 -4.87 10.16
C SER A 8 10.62 -4.63 10.47
N ASP A 9 11.49 -4.62 9.45
CA ASP A 9 12.91 -4.28 9.56
C ASP A 9 13.17 -2.76 9.63
N GLY A 10 12.11 -1.95 9.62
CA GLY A 10 12.19 -0.50 9.78
C GLY A 10 12.39 0.28 8.48
N LYS A 11 12.55 -0.39 7.33
CA LYS A 11 12.50 0.27 6.01
C LYS A 11 11.13 0.92 5.80
N LYS A 12 11.17 2.14 5.26
CA LYS A 12 9.98 2.94 5.00
C LYS A 12 9.92 3.26 3.52
N MET A 13 8.73 3.11 2.94
CA MET A 13 8.46 3.63 1.62
C MET A 13 8.28 5.14 1.69
N SER A 14 8.69 5.86 0.65
CA SER A 14 8.38 7.28 0.53
C SER A 14 6.87 7.50 0.63
N PRO A 15 6.40 8.43 1.48
CA PRO A 15 4.99 8.65 1.70
C PRO A 15 4.31 9.11 0.42
N LEU A 16 3.17 8.48 0.10
CA LEU A 16 2.33 8.83 -1.03
C LEU A 16 1.29 9.86 -0.60
N PHE A 17 1.32 11.02 -1.24
CA PHE A 17 0.36 12.09 -0.99
C PHE A 17 -0.77 12.02 -2.02
N PHE A 18 -1.98 11.75 -1.53
CA PHE A 18 -3.19 11.87 -2.34
C PHE A 18 -3.61 13.32 -2.45
N LYS A 19 -4.12 13.70 -3.63
CA LYS A 19 -4.60 15.07 -3.88
C LYS A 19 -5.70 15.44 -2.89
N ALA A 20 -5.73 16.71 -2.50
CA ALA A 20 -6.76 17.24 -1.64
C ALA A 20 -8.14 17.03 -2.28
N ARG A 21 -9.11 16.53 -1.50
CA ARG A 21 -10.49 16.21 -1.92
C ARG A 21 -10.65 15.00 -2.86
N GLU A 22 -9.59 14.26 -3.16
CA GLU A 22 -9.71 13.00 -3.87
C GLU A 22 -10.32 11.95 -2.92
N LYS A 23 -11.53 11.48 -3.22
CA LYS A 23 -12.08 10.30 -2.54
C LYS A 23 -11.25 9.11 -2.95
N ILE A 24 -10.59 8.48 -1.99
CA ILE A 24 -9.89 7.23 -2.24
C ILE A 24 -10.94 6.14 -2.40
N CYS A 25 -11.31 5.85 -3.63
CA CYS A 25 -12.13 4.70 -3.95
C CYS A 25 -11.28 3.42 -3.89
N LYS A 26 -11.95 2.26 -3.73
CA LYS A 26 -11.31 0.93 -3.77
C LYS A 26 -10.41 0.75 -5.00
N GLU A 27 -10.83 1.29 -6.14
CA GLU A 27 -10.07 1.20 -7.39
C GLU A 27 -8.76 2.02 -7.38
N THR A 28 -8.80 3.25 -6.84
CA THR A 28 -7.61 4.09 -6.65
C THR A 28 -6.65 3.44 -5.66
N TYR A 29 -7.19 2.88 -4.58
CA TYR A 29 -6.41 2.14 -3.59
C TYR A 29 -5.72 0.91 -4.20
N ASN A 30 -6.45 0.11 -4.98
CA ASN A 30 -5.89 -1.03 -5.70
C ASN A 30 -4.79 -0.66 -6.69
N LYS A 31 -4.96 0.45 -7.42
CA LYS A 31 -3.92 0.96 -8.33
C LYS A 31 -2.66 1.33 -7.54
N VAL A 32 -2.80 1.99 -6.39
CA VAL A 32 -1.66 2.35 -5.55
C VAL A 32 -0.94 1.11 -5.01
N LEU A 33 -1.67 0.12 -4.51
CA LEU A 33 -1.09 -1.14 -4.06
C LEU A 33 -0.32 -1.85 -5.19
N ARG A 34 -0.95 -1.99 -6.36
CA ARG A 34 -0.38 -2.73 -7.49
C ARG A 34 0.81 -2.03 -8.14
N TYR A 35 0.75 -0.72 -8.32
CA TYR A 35 1.75 0.01 -9.10
C TYR A 35 2.81 0.72 -8.26
N THR A 36 2.59 0.87 -6.95
CA THR A 36 3.55 1.57 -6.08
C THR A 36 4.07 0.67 -4.97
N VAL A 37 3.18 0.06 -4.19
CA VAL A 37 3.57 -0.76 -3.03
C VAL A 37 4.21 -2.07 -3.47
N LEU A 38 3.58 -2.80 -4.40
CA LEU A 38 4.09 -4.09 -4.85
C LEU A 38 5.48 -4.02 -5.51
N PRO A 39 5.78 -3.06 -6.41
CA PRO A 39 7.13 -2.90 -6.94
C PRO A 39 8.15 -2.51 -5.87
N TRP A 40 7.77 -1.66 -4.90
CA TRP A 40 8.64 -1.31 -3.79
C TRP A 40 8.96 -2.52 -2.91
N LEU A 41 7.97 -3.38 -2.62
CA LEU A 41 8.19 -4.63 -1.91
C LEU A 41 9.15 -5.53 -2.67
N LYS A 42 8.88 -5.81 -3.95
CA LYS A 42 9.73 -6.67 -4.80
C LYS A 42 11.17 -6.16 -4.94
N ALA A 43 11.36 -4.84 -4.93
CA ALA A 43 12.69 -4.24 -5.03
C ALA A 43 13.49 -4.37 -3.71
N ASN A 44 12.82 -4.26 -2.57
CA ASN A 44 13.48 -4.31 -1.25
C ASN A 44 13.59 -5.73 -0.70
N TYR A 45 12.71 -6.60 -1.16
CA TYR A 45 12.56 -7.96 -0.72
C TYR A 45 12.12 -8.80 -1.95
N PRO A 46 13.08 -9.38 -2.69
CA PRO A 46 12.78 -10.10 -3.93
C PRO A 46 12.33 -11.56 -3.71
N GLU A 47 12.65 -12.16 -2.54
CA GLU A 47 12.54 -13.61 -2.31
C GLU A 47 11.68 -13.99 -1.09
N GLU A 48 11.04 -13.03 -0.43
CA GLU A 48 10.20 -13.32 0.75
C GLU A 48 8.70 -13.21 0.44
N ASN A 49 7.91 -13.82 1.31
CA ASN A 49 6.47 -13.62 1.32
C ASN A 49 6.14 -12.50 2.30
N TYR A 50 5.40 -11.48 1.86
CA TYR A 50 4.99 -10.36 2.71
C TYR A 50 3.53 -10.51 3.12
N VAL A 51 3.25 -10.20 4.39
CA VAL A 51 1.89 -10.02 4.88
C VAL A 51 1.61 -8.53 4.95
N TRP A 52 0.54 -8.10 4.30
CA TRP A 52 0.09 -6.72 4.35
C TRP A 52 -0.92 -6.54 5.49
N THR A 53 -0.59 -5.71 6.46
CA THR A 53 -1.50 -5.34 7.55
C THR A 53 -1.83 -3.86 7.44
N GLN A 54 -3.12 -3.54 7.51
CA GLN A 54 -3.63 -2.18 7.53
C GLN A 54 -4.56 -2.05 8.73
N ASP A 55 -4.47 -0.93 9.44
CA ASP A 55 -5.42 -0.62 10.50
C ASP A 55 -6.84 -0.48 9.92
N GLY A 56 -7.83 -1.00 10.66
CA GLY A 56 -9.16 -1.49 10.24
C GLY A 56 -10.13 -0.52 9.58
N LEU A 57 -9.68 0.35 8.68
CA LEU A 57 -10.54 1.05 7.73
C LEU A 57 -10.98 0.06 6.64
N HIS A 58 -12.17 -0.51 6.87
CA HIS A 58 -12.93 -1.41 5.99
C HIS A 58 -13.00 -0.90 4.53
N HIS A 59 -11.98 -1.18 3.73
CA HIS A 59 -12.11 -1.28 2.28
C HIS A 59 -12.06 -2.77 1.95
N THR A 60 -13.22 -3.41 2.00
CA THR A 60 -13.44 -4.84 1.74
C THR A 60 -12.78 -5.24 0.42
N LEU A 61 -11.62 -5.90 0.49
CA LEU A 61 -10.97 -6.55 -0.63
C LEU A 61 -11.47 -7.99 -0.68
N ASP A 62 -12.59 -8.17 -1.38
CA ASP A 62 -12.89 -9.47 -1.99
C ASP A 62 -11.88 -9.64 -3.14
N LEU A 63 -10.86 -10.45 -2.88
CA LEU A 63 -9.97 -11.02 -3.90
C LEU A 63 -10.56 -12.39 -4.25
N TYR A 64 -11.41 -12.40 -5.28
CA TYR A 64 -11.82 -13.59 -6.01
C TYR A 64 -11.71 -13.32 -7.50
#